data_AF-A0A653NVT0-F1
#
_entry.id   AF-A0A653NVT0-F1
#
_cell.length_a   1.000
_cell.length_b   1.000
_cell.length_c   1.000
_cell.angle_alpha   90.00
_cell.angle_beta   90.00
_cell.angle_gamma   90.00
#
_symmetry.space_group_name_H-M   'P 1'
#
loop_
_entity.id
_entity.type
_entity.pdbx_description
1 polymer ?
#
loop_
_entity_poly.entity_id
_entity_poly.type
_entity_poly.pdbx_seq_one_letter_code
_entity_poly.pdbx_strand_id
1 'polypeptide(L)'
;MASDRLPNPYKGQPGWWNRLNQLLFPFMGPAQVGTGGVARTDPVRAPASCRDCGHPYSEHEIRRGVGANQPSSILCPSEERRESGSTRTSA
;
A
#
# COMPACT_ATOMS: atom_id res chain seq x y z
N MET A 1 34.02 -10.94 8.39
CA MET A 1 32.66 -10.47 8.11
C MET A 1 32.56 -10.24 6.61
N ALA A 2 31.92 -11.16 5.88
CA ALA A 2 31.73 -11.02 4.45
C ALA A 2 30.68 -9.93 4.21
N SER A 3 31.07 -8.82 3.59
CA SER A 3 30.10 -7.87 3.05
C SER A 3 29.39 -8.56 1.89
N ASP A 4 28.14 -8.98 2.11
CA ASP A 4 27.21 -9.35 1.04
C ASP A 4 26.95 -8.12 0.16
N ARG A 5 27.90 -7.81 -0.75
CA ARG A 5 27.69 -6.84 -1.81
C ARG A 5 26.63 -7.44 -2.73
N LEU A 6 25.40 -6.92 -2.66
CA LEU A 6 24.40 -7.21 -3.69
C LEU A 6 25.01 -6.91 -5.08
N PRO A 7 24.83 -7.82 -6.05
CA PRO A 7 25.37 -7.62 -7.40
C PRO A 7 24.80 -6.32 -7.99
N ASN A 8 25.68 -5.51 -8.59
CA ASN A 8 25.28 -4.24 -9.21
C ASN A 8 24.22 -4.51 -10.30
N PRO A 9 22.97 -4.02 -10.13
CA PRO A 9 21.86 -4.31 -11.04
C PRO A 9 22.04 -3.67 -12.42
N TYR A 10 22.98 -2.73 -12.57
CA TYR A 10 23.28 -2.04 -13.82
C TYR A 10 24.36 -2.76 -14.66
N LYS A 11 24.91 -3.89 -14.19
CA LYS A 11 25.95 -4.63 -14.91
C LYS A 11 25.37 -5.39 -16.12
N GLY A 12 25.78 -4.97 -17.33
CA GLY A 12 25.37 -5.61 -18.60
C GLY A 12 24.13 -5.01 -19.26
N GLN A 13 23.57 -3.94 -18.69
CA GLN A 13 22.41 -3.25 -19.28
C GLN A 13 22.85 -2.25 -20.37
N PRO A 14 22.24 -2.27 -21.57
CA PRO A 14 22.56 -1.32 -22.63
C PRO A 14 22.07 0.10 -22.28
N GLY A 15 22.74 1.12 -22.84
CA GLY A 15 22.34 2.53 -22.69
C GLY A 15 23.31 3.38 -21.85
N TRP A 16 23.41 4.67 -22.21
CA TRP A 16 24.35 5.61 -21.58
C TRP A 16 24.03 5.88 -20.10
N TRP A 17 22.74 5.93 -19.75
CA TRP A 17 22.26 6.09 -18.37
C TRP A 17 22.69 4.95 -17.45
N ASN A 18 22.68 3.71 -17.96
CA ASN A 18 23.08 2.53 -17.20
C ASN A 18 24.60 2.51 -16.92
N ARG A 19 25.42 3.01 -17.85
CA ARG A 19 26.88 3.17 -17.62
C ARG A 19 27.17 4.21 -16.54
N LEU A 20 26.42 5.32 -16.52
CA LEU A 20 26.55 6.34 -15.49
C LEU A 20 26.19 5.78 -14.10
N ASN A 21 25.03 5.11 -13.99
CA ASN A 21 24.63 4.46 -12.74
C ASN A 21 25.61 3.38 -12.28
N GLN A 22 26.21 2.63 -13.21
CA GLN A 22 27.22 1.62 -12.89
C GLN A 22 28.48 2.24 -12.27
N LEU A 23 28.91 3.41 -12.74
CA LEU A 23 30.08 4.13 -12.24
C LEU A 23 29.82 4.79 -10.88
N LEU A 24 28.58 5.23 -10.63
CA LEU A 24 28.15 5.84 -9.36
C LEU A 24 27.82 4.82 -8.27
N PHE A 25 27.45 3.59 -8.64
CA PHE A 25 27.08 2.51 -7.71
C PHE A 25 28.06 2.26 -6.55
N PRO A 26 29.41 2.23 -6.73
CA PRO A 26 30.33 2.06 -5.61
C PRO A 26 30.33 3.22 -4.60
N PHE A 27 29.88 4.41 -4.99
CA PHE A 27 29.82 5.59 -4.12
C PHE A 27 28.45 5.77 -3.47
N MET A 28 27.37 5.58 -4.24
CA MET A 28 25.99 5.75 -3.76
C MET A 28 25.48 4.51 -3.00
N GLY A 29 26.17 3.37 -3.15
CA GLY A 29 25.72 2.10 -2.59
C GLY A 29 24.53 1.52 -3.35
N PRO A 30 24.01 0.36 -2.90
CA PRO A 30 22.76 -0.17 -3.43
C PRO A 30 21.65 0.85 -3.21
N ALA A 31 20.86 1.11 -4.25
CA ALA A 31 19.69 1.98 -4.12
C ALA A 31 18.87 1.49 -2.93
N GLN A 32 18.65 2.38 -1.95
CA GLN A 32 17.69 2.14 -0.89
C GLN A 32 16.30 2.19 -1.53
N VAL A 33 15.89 1.09 -2.18
CA VAL A 33 14.49 0.75 -2.30
C VAL A 33 14.00 0.63 -0.87
N GLY A 34 13.29 1.66 -0.38
CA GLY A 34 12.88 1.77 1.01
C GLY A 34 12.41 0.41 1.49
N THR A 35 13.21 -0.19 2.38
CA THR A 35 13.08 -1.56 2.90
C THR A 35 12.13 -2.44 2.09
N GLY A 36 12.63 -3.04 1.00
CA GLY A 36 11.99 -4.21 0.39
C GLY A 36 12.06 -5.46 1.29
N GLY A 37 12.69 -5.36 2.47
CA GLY A 37 12.39 -6.27 3.56
C GLY A 37 10.99 -5.99 4.03
N VAL A 38 10.19 -7.02 4.30
CA VAL A 38 8.96 -6.90 5.06
C VAL A 38 9.29 -6.17 6.35
N ALA A 39 9.23 -4.84 6.35
CA ALA A 39 8.98 -4.10 7.56
C ALA A 39 7.70 -4.77 8.03
N ARG A 40 7.80 -5.58 9.10
CA ARG A 40 6.61 -5.93 9.84
C ARG A 40 6.09 -4.58 10.25
N THR A 41 5.16 -4.05 9.46
CA THR A 41 4.19 -3.11 9.92
C THR A 41 3.61 -3.87 11.10
N ASP A 42 4.12 -3.60 12.30
CA ASP A 42 3.34 -3.83 13.50
C ASP A 42 1.93 -3.38 13.10
N PRO A 43 0.93 -4.27 13.05
CA PRO A 43 -0.33 -3.93 12.46
C PRO A 43 -0.83 -2.74 13.27
N VAL A 44 -0.68 -1.54 12.71
CA VAL A 44 -1.36 -0.35 13.16
C VAL A 44 -2.79 -0.83 13.18
N ARG A 45 -3.33 -1.07 14.39
CA ARG A 45 -4.59 -1.75 14.56
C ARG A 45 -5.61 -0.79 13.98
N ALA A 46 -5.87 -0.94 12.68
CA ALA A 46 -6.80 -0.11 11.99
C ALA A 46 -8.10 -0.21 12.77
N PRO A 47 -8.75 0.93 13.09
CA PRO A 47 -10.01 0.88 13.80
C PRO A 47 -10.94 -0.05 13.03
N ALA A 48 -11.51 -1.03 13.72
CA ALA A 48 -12.32 -2.06 13.09
C ALA A 48 -13.56 -1.44 12.40
N SER A 49 -14.00 -0.28 12.89
CA SER A 49 -15.18 0.46 12.45
C SER A 49 -14.81 1.84 11.87
N CYS A 50 -15.53 2.23 10.82
CA CYS A 50 -15.50 3.57 10.26
C CYS A 50 -15.90 4.61 11.30
N ARG A 51 -15.19 5.73 11.35
CA ARG A 51 -15.45 6.80 12.32
C ARG A 51 -16.70 7.61 11.99
N ASP A 52 -17.13 7.62 10.73
CA ASP A 52 -18.27 8.42 10.28
C ASP A 52 -19.59 7.65 10.42
N CYS A 53 -19.63 6.37 10.04
CA CYS A 53 -20.86 5.56 10.05
C CYS A 53 -20.86 4.40 11.06
N GLY A 54 -19.72 4.07 11.67
CA GLY A 54 -19.61 2.95 12.63
C GLY A 54 -19.58 1.55 12.01
N HIS A 55 -19.85 1.39 10.71
CA HIS A 55 -19.78 0.10 10.02
C HIS A 55 -18.32 -0.37 9.84
N PRO A 56 -18.07 -1.69 9.76
CA PRO A 56 -16.73 -2.19 9.52
C PRO A 56 -16.20 -1.70 8.16
N TYR A 57 -14.89 -1.40 8.10
CA TYR A 57 -14.26 -0.92 6.86
C TYR A 57 -14.38 -1.91 5.69
N SER A 58 -14.63 -3.19 5.95
CA SER A 58 -14.90 -4.21 4.94
C SER A 58 -16.21 -4.01 4.17
N GLU A 59 -17.15 -3.22 4.70
CA GLU A 59 -18.43 -2.93 4.05
C GLU A 59 -18.40 -1.68 3.17
N HIS A 60 -17.26 -0.99 3.08
CA HIS A 60 -17.13 0.27 2.35
C HIS A 60 -16.71 0.05 0.89
N GLU A 61 -17.21 0.90 -0.01
CA GLU A 61 -16.76 0.92 -1.40
C GLU A 61 -15.54 1.85 -1.55
N ILE A 62 -14.48 1.36 -2.21
CA ILE A 62 -13.26 2.14 -2.48
C ILE A 62 -13.34 2.70 -3.90
N ARG A 63 -13.54 4.01 -4.03
CA ARG A 63 -13.42 4.70 -5.32
C ARG A 63 -11.99 5.11 -5.55
N ARG A 64 -11.32 4.43 -6.49
CA ARG A 64 -9.97 4.79 -6.94
C ARG A 64 -10.10 5.85 -8.01
N GLY A 65 -9.61 7.05 -7.71
CA GLY A 65 -9.54 8.09 -8.73
C GLY A 65 -8.53 7.74 -9.82
N VAL A 66 -8.86 8.10 -11.06
CA VAL A 66 -7.98 7.90 -12.21
C VAL A 66 -7.38 9.24 -12.62
N GLY A 67 -6.07 9.39 -12.43
CA GLY A 67 -5.30 10.58 -12.78
C GLY A 67 -4.97 11.49 -11.60
N ALA A 68 -4.18 12.54 -11.86
CA ALA A 68 -3.60 13.41 -10.83
C ALA A 68 -4.63 14.23 -10.03
N ASN A 69 -5.82 14.46 -10.60
CA ASN A 69 -6.85 15.35 -10.03
C ASN A 69 -8.01 14.59 -9.37
N GLN A 70 -7.95 13.26 -9.29
CA GLN A 70 -8.99 12.46 -8.66
C GLN A 70 -8.37 11.69 -7.49
N PRO A 71 -8.51 12.17 -6.24
CA PRO A 71 -8.06 11.42 -5.08
C PRO A 71 -8.95 10.19 -4.89
N SER A 72 -8.37 9.13 -4.34
CA SER A 72 -9.14 7.97 -3.91
C SER A 72 -9.99 8.32 -2.68
N SER A 73 -11.26 7.92 -2.69
CA SER A 73 -12.19 8.10 -1.57
C SER A 73 -12.80 6.78 -1.13
N ILE A 74 -13.24 6.74 0.13
CA ILE A 74 -13.93 5.60 0.74
C ILE A 74 -15.38 6.04 0.96
N LEU A 75 -16.34 5.27 0.46
CA LEU A 75 -17.76 5.56 0.59
C LEU A 75 -18.37 4.68 1.69
N CYS A 76 -19.14 5.31 2.58
CA CYS A 76 -19.90 4.59 3.60
C CYS A 76 -21.00 3.73 2.95
N PRO A 77 -21.30 2.55 3.52
CA PRO A 77 -22.47 1.79 3.09
C PRO A 77 -23.74 2.60 3.37
N SER A 78 -24.72 2.54 2.46
CA SER A 78 -26.04 3.13 2.70
C SER A 78 -26.73 2.42 3.88
N GLU A 79 -27.46 3.17 4.71
CA GLU A 79 -28.15 2.66 5.91
C GLU A 79 -29.16 1.52 5.63
N GLU A 80 -29.54 1.34 4.37
CA GLU A 80 -30.58 0.41 3.89
C GLU A 80 -30.26 -1.07 4.18
N ARG A 81 -28.99 -1.43 4.45
CA ARG A 81 -28.63 -2.79 4.87
C ARG A 81 -29.05 -3.11 6.32
N ARG A 82 -29.43 -2.12 7.14
CA ARG A 82 -29.82 -2.35 8.56
C ARG A 82 -31.12 -3.13 8.73
N GLU A 83 -32.05 -3.10 7.78
CA GLU A 83 -33.38 -3.71 7.97
C GLU A 83 -33.44 -5.21 7.59
N SER A 84 -32.56 -5.70 6.71
CA SER A 84 -32.60 -7.10 6.26
C SER A 84 -32.10 -8.14 7.29
N GLY A 85 -31.61 -7.71 8.45
CA GLY A 85 -31.09 -8.59 9.51
C GLY A 85 -31.89 -8.62 10.82
N SER A 86 -32.96 -7.82 10.95
CA SER A 86 -33.73 -7.71 12.20
C SER A 86 -35.14 -8.26 12.03
N THR A 87 -35.29 -9.56 11.77
CA THR A 87 -36.51 -10.29 12.10
C THR A 87 -36.65 -10.38 13.62
N ARG A 88 -37.12 -9.29 14.24
CA ARG A 88 -37.67 -9.35 15.59
C ARG A 88 -39.02 -10.07 15.51
N THR A 89 -38.99 -11.32 15.95
CA THR A 89 -40.14 -12.14 16.32
C THR A 89 -41.14 -11.31 17.11
N SER A 90 -42.37 -11.22 16.60
CA SER A 90 -43.54 -10.81 17.36
C SER A 90 -43.94 -11.95 18.31
N ALA A 91 -44.07 -11.65 19.59
CA ALA A 91 -44.87 -12.39 20.57
C ALA A 91 -45.23 -11.46 21.73
#